data_AF-A0A820ATK0-F1
#
_entry.id   AF-A0A820ATK0-F1
#
_cell.length_a   1.000
_cell.length_b   1.000
_cell.length_c   1.000
_cell.angle_alpha   90.00
_cell.angle_beta   90.00
_cell.angle_gamma   90.00
#
_symmetry.space_group_name_H-M   'P 1'
#
loop_
_entity.id
_entity.type
_entity.pdbx_description
1 polymer ?
#
loop_
_entity_poly.entity_id
_entity_poly.type
_entity_poly.pdbx_seq_one_letter_code
_entity_poly.pdbx_strand_id
1 'polypeptide(L)'
;MTASKLHLLGTEVVFVEELLRSNSLLQEFRRVYFESGAMKPGGNQNFVQYTVERLIAVYAYMNLTGLSNVFHMENDNLLYGDLYHLATRMHACNVSIAIARASVNQAVTSFVFIRNSKAIEHFAKWIVNVFAMGREKAIQYLNTRMINDMTLGARYLRLFAAFPEQSIRTGVFELPTWFYSDNESCCLCHGPSRTPIIFDACVLGQYFGGTYAAPNTPHWEKNRLIDPRGLALEWRSSPLKNLKLPYIKGIQIINLHIHSKRLQKFSSAGNNQSKGF
;
A
#
# COMPACT_ATOMS: atom_id res chain seq x y z
N MET A 1 12.27 6.06 -25.69
CA MET A 1 12.89 5.31 -24.59
C MET A 1 12.37 3.90 -24.63
N THR A 2 13.24 2.91 -24.68
CA THR A 2 12.87 1.49 -24.71
C THR A 2 13.18 0.89 -23.34
N ALA A 3 12.19 0.39 -22.63
CA ALA A 3 12.44 -0.43 -21.45
C ALA A 3 12.85 -1.84 -21.90
N SER A 4 13.86 -2.43 -21.27
CA SER A 4 14.21 -3.84 -21.52
C SER A 4 13.21 -4.75 -20.78
N LYS A 5 12.81 -5.83 -21.45
CA LYS A 5 11.79 -6.76 -20.98
C LYS A 5 12.36 -8.16 -20.85
N LEU A 6 12.01 -8.85 -19.77
CA LEU A 6 12.28 -10.26 -19.57
C LEU A 6 10.98 -10.96 -19.22
N HIS A 7 10.60 -12.00 -19.99
CA HIS A 7 9.40 -12.79 -19.72
C HIS A 7 9.77 -14.03 -18.89
N LEU A 8 9.16 -14.18 -17.71
CA LEU A 8 9.33 -15.31 -16.81
C LEU A 8 7.96 -15.83 -16.38
N LEU A 9 7.57 -17.02 -16.84
CA LEU A 9 6.36 -17.73 -16.36
C LEU A 9 5.07 -16.87 -16.37
N GLY A 10 4.85 -16.10 -17.45
CA GLY A 10 3.68 -15.21 -17.57
C GLY A 10 3.81 -13.87 -16.82
N THR A 11 4.95 -13.63 -16.15
CA THR A 11 5.33 -12.33 -15.60
C THR A 11 6.27 -11.62 -16.57
N GLU A 12 6.01 -10.34 -16.81
CA GLU A 12 6.93 -9.46 -17.51
C GLU A 12 7.73 -8.66 -16.49
N VAL A 13 9.04 -8.84 -16.49
CA VAL A 13 9.98 -8.03 -15.70
C VAL A 13 10.48 -6.91 -16.60
N VAL A 14 10.28 -5.67 -16.15
CA VAL A 14 10.63 -4.47 -16.91
C VAL A 14 11.65 -3.66 -16.12
N PHE A 15 12.81 -3.41 -16.73
CA PHE A 15 13.81 -2.54 -16.14
C PHE A 15 13.53 -1.10 -16.58
N VAL A 16 13.28 -0.22 -15.61
CA VAL A 16 12.84 1.15 -15.85
C VAL A 16 13.92 2.20 -15.56
N GLU A 17 15.17 1.80 -15.35
CA GLU A 17 16.21 2.73 -14.86
C GLU A 17 16.44 3.94 -15.76
N GLU A 18 16.59 3.72 -17.07
CA GLU A 18 16.76 4.81 -18.04
C GLU A 18 15.53 5.73 -18.09
N LEU A 19 14.33 5.13 -18.01
CA LEU A 19 13.08 5.89 -17.93
C LEU A 19 13.08 6.80 -16.71
N LEU A 20 13.46 6.28 -15.54
CA LEU A 20 13.51 7.04 -14.31
C LEU A 20 14.55 8.16 -14.38
N ARG A 21 15.72 7.93 -15.00
CA ARG A 21 16.74 8.98 -15.19
C ARG A 21 16.25 10.17 -16.02
N SER A 22 15.32 9.94 -16.95
CA SER A 22 14.81 11.00 -17.83
C SER A 22 13.52 11.68 -17.34
N ASN A 23 12.86 11.14 -16.32
CA ASN A 23 11.58 11.69 -15.83
C ASN A 23 11.79 13.01 -15.09
N SER A 24 11.27 14.11 -15.63
CA SER A 24 11.46 15.46 -15.09
C SER A 24 10.97 15.62 -13.66
N LEU A 25 9.83 15.02 -13.30
CA LEU A 25 9.27 15.10 -11.94
C LEU A 25 10.15 14.38 -10.92
N LEU A 26 10.74 13.24 -11.30
CA LEU A 26 11.70 12.53 -10.44
C LEU A 26 13.02 13.30 -10.29
N GLN A 27 13.52 13.92 -11.36
CA GLN A 27 14.70 14.79 -11.27
C GLN A 27 14.43 16.01 -10.39
N GLU A 28 13.25 16.61 -10.50
CA GLU A 28 12.83 17.70 -9.64
C GLU A 28 12.77 17.27 -8.18
N PHE A 29 12.13 16.13 -7.88
CA PHE A 29 12.10 15.55 -6.54
C PHE A 29 13.50 15.41 -5.95
N ARG A 30 14.43 14.78 -6.70
CA ARG A 30 15.81 14.58 -6.26
C ARG A 30 16.53 15.88 -5.94
N ARG A 31 16.25 16.94 -6.69
CA ARG A 31 16.81 18.28 -6.47
C ARG A 31 16.27 18.94 -5.20
N VAL A 32 14.99 18.74 -4.87
CA VAL A 32 14.35 19.36 -3.70
C VAL A 32 14.33 18.47 -2.45
N TYR A 33 14.73 17.22 -2.57
CA TYR A 33 14.70 16.25 -1.48
C TYR A 33 15.60 16.68 -0.32
N PHE A 34 15.11 16.43 0.90
CA PHE A 34 15.88 16.54 2.13
C PHE A 34 15.44 15.42 3.08
N GLU A 35 16.38 14.91 3.89
CA GLU A 35 16.03 13.96 4.93
C GLU A 35 15.32 14.68 6.09
N SER A 36 14.27 14.05 6.64
CA SER A 36 13.56 14.55 7.84
C SER A 36 13.09 13.38 8.71
N GLY A 37 13.66 13.27 9.90
CA GLY A 37 13.41 12.17 10.85
C GLY A 37 14.52 11.11 10.83
N ALA A 38 14.42 10.13 11.73
CA ALA A 38 15.42 9.08 11.89
C ALA A 38 14.83 7.73 11.45
N MET A 39 14.73 7.49 10.14
CA MET A 39 14.29 6.20 9.60
C MET A 39 15.41 5.63 8.71
N LYS A 40 16.25 4.78 9.31
CA LYS A 40 17.38 4.13 8.64
C LYS A 40 17.33 2.60 8.81
N PRO A 41 16.30 1.91 8.29
CA PRO A 41 16.21 0.46 8.40
C PRO A 41 17.46 -0.19 7.78
N GLY A 42 18.12 -1.08 8.52
CA GLY A 42 19.31 -1.77 8.05
C GLY A 42 20.49 -0.84 7.69
N GLY A 43 20.50 0.40 8.19
CA GLY A 43 21.56 1.37 7.92
C GLY A 43 21.49 2.07 6.55
N ASN A 44 20.44 1.84 5.75
CA ASN A 44 20.27 2.54 4.48
C ASN A 44 19.91 4.01 4.72
N GLN A 45 20.87 4.91 4.49
CA GLN A 45 20.71 6.35 4.67
C GLN A 45 19.73 6.98 3.68
N ASN A 46 19.48 6.33 2.53
CA ASN A 46 18.60 6.81 1.48
C ASN A 46 17.24 6.10 1.49
N PHE A 47 16.91 5.33 2.53
CA PHE A 47 15.69 4.54 2.59
C PHE A 47 14.44 5.39 2.32
N VAL A 48 14.28 6.50 3.04
CA VAL A 48 13.14 7.41 2.89
C VAL A 48 13.09 8.03 1.50
N GLN A 49 14.23 8.37 0.91
CA GLN A 49 14.28 8.88 -0.45
C GLN A 49 13.71 7.84 -1.42
N TYR A 50 14.19 6.60 -1.35
CA TYR A 50 13.78 5.55 -2.29
C TYR A 50 12.33 5.12 -2.12
N THR A 51 11.79 5.08 -0.89
CA THR A 51 10.36 4.76 -0.71
C THR A 51 9.46 5.83 -1.30
N VAL A 52 9.85 7.11 -1.23
CA VAL A 52 9.11 8.21 -1.86
C VAL A 52 9.30 8.24 -3.38
N GLU A 53 10.55 8.10 -3.88
CA GLU A 53 10.85 8.04 -5.32
C GLU A 53 10.05 6.96 -6.03
N ARG A 54 9.81 5.83 -5.37
CA ARG A 54 9.04 4.72 -5.92
C ARG A 54 7.64 5.13 -6.38
N LEU A 55 6.96 6.01 -5.65
CA LEU A 55 5.62 6.49 -6.04
C LEU A 55 5.67 7.34 -7.32
N ILE A 56 6.72 8.16 -7.46
CA ILE A 56 6.99 8.95 -8.66
C ILE A 56 7.40 8.05 -9.83
N ALA A 57 8.16 6.99 -9.55
CA ALA A 57 8.54 5.98 -10.52
C ALA A 57 7.33 5.20 -11.07
N VAL A 58 6.37 4.84 -10.20
CA VAL A 58 5.09 4.24 -10.62
C VAL A 58 4.33 5.19 -11.54
N TYR A 59 4.21 6.47 -11.19
CA TYR A 59 3.64 7.48 -12.08
C TYR A 59 4.35 7.53 -13.44
N ALA A 60 5.68 7.65 -13.45
CA ALA A 60 6.48 7.75 -14.66
C ALA A 60 6.26 6.55 -15.58
N TYR A 61 6.23 5.35 -15.01
CA TYR A 61 6.02 4.11 -15.75
C TYR A 61 4.60 3.99 -16.31
N MET A 62 3.58 4.28 -15.48
CA MET A 62 2.19 4.28 -15.94
C MET A 62 1.95 5.31 -17.04
N ASN A 63 2.56 6.49 -16.93
CA ASN A 63 2.43 7.54 -17.93
C ASN A 63 3.06 7.16 -19.27
N LEU A 64 4.23 6.50 -19.25
CA LEU A 64 4.89 6.02 -20.45
C LEU A 64 4.06 4.91 -21.16
N THR A 65 3.55 3.97 -20.37
CA THR A 65 2.96 2.73 -20.89
C THR A 65 1.46 2.82 -21.14
N GLY A 66 0.79 3.83 -20.59
CA GLY A 66 -0.67 3.93 -20.64
C GLY A 66 -1.39 2.91 -19.75
N LEU A 67 -0.68 2.25 -18.83
CA LEU A 67 -1.29 1.29 -17.91
C LEU A 67 -2.38 1.93 -17.05
N SER A 68 -3.44 1.18 -16.84
CA SER A 68 -4.57 1.52 -15.99
C SER A 68 -4.86 0.36 -15.03
N ASN A 69 -5.56 0.64 -13.92
CA ASN A 69 -5.90 -0.33 -12.89
C ASN A 69 -4.70 -1.05 -12.29
N VAL A 70 -3.70 -0.25 -11.94
CA VAL A 70 -2.45 -0.74 -11.38
C VAL A 70 -2.57 -0.88 -9.87
N PHE A 71 -2.15 -2.05 -9.37
CA PHE A 71 -1.85 -2.23 -7.96
C PHE A 71 -0.35 -2.13 -7.78
N HIS A 72 0.10 -1.09 -7.08
CA HIS A 72 1.47 -1.00 -6.62
C HIS A 72 1.62 -1.83 -5.34
N MET A 73 2.64 -2.69 -5.29
CA MET A 73 2.95 -3.52 -4.13
C MET A 73 4.45 -3.52 -3.80
N GLU A 74 4.81 -3.46 -2.52
CA GLU A 74 6.17 -3.79 -2.07
C GLU A 74 6.43 -5.30 -2.12
N ASN A 75 7.70 -5.68 -2.20
CA ASN A 75 8.12 -7.09 -2.33
C ASN A 75 7.87 -7.96 -1.09
N ASP A 76 7.54 -7.35 0.04
CA ASP A 76 7.17 -8.03 1.28
C ASP A 76 5.66 -8.02 1.57
N ASN A 77 4.86 -7.74 0.54
CA ASN A 77 3.43 -8.00 0.56
C ASN A 77 3.11 -9.34 -0.10
N LEU A 78 2.38 -10.19 0.62
CA LEU A 78 1.76 -11.39 0.06
C LEU A 78 0.30 -11.09 -0.31
N LEU A 79 -0.14 -11.59 -1.47
CA LEU A 79 -1.47 -11.34 -2.02
C LEU A 79 -2.36 -12.58 -1.90
N TYR A 80 -3.60 -12.39 -1.46
CA TYR A 80 -4.62 -13.42 -1.31
C TYR A 80 -5.97 -13.03 -1.93
N GLY A 81 -6.10 -11.81 -2.46
CA GLY A 81 -7.29 -11.34 -3.15
C GLY A 81 -7.18 -11.43 -4.67
N ASP A 82 -8.32 -11.61 -5.33
CA ASP A 82 -8.44 -11.44 -6.78
C ASP A 82 -8.42 -9.94 -7.12
N LEU A 83 -7.30 -9.46 -7.66
CA LEU A 83 -7.12 -8.07 -8.05
C LEU A 83 -8.04 -7.63 -9.19
N TYR A 84 -8.46 -8.54 -10.08
CA TYR A 84 -9.39 -8.20 -11.16
C TYR A 84 -10.75 -7.80 -10.58
N HIS A 85 -11.30 -8.66 -9.71
CA HIS A 85 -12.55 -8.35 -9.00
C HIS A 85 -12.42 -7.07 -8.17
N LEU A 86 -11.29 -6.86 -7.48
CA LEU A 86 -11.05 -5.64 -6.72
C LEU A 86 -11.02 -4.40 -7.63
N ALA A 87 -10.33 -4.43 -8.76
CA ALA A 87 -10.29 -3.33 -9.72
C ALA A 87 -11.70 -2.99 -10.23
N THR A 88 -12.53 -3.99 -10.55
CA THR A 88 -13.93 -3.78 -10.97
C THR A 88 -14.74 -3.08 -9.87
N ARG A 89 -14.57 -3.47 -8.61
CA ARG A 89 -15.24 -2.82 -7.46
C ARG A 89 -14.78 -1.37 -7.29
N MET A 90 -13.47 -1.13 -7.36
CA MET A 90 -12.88 0.21 -7.28
C MET A 90 -13.39 1.10 -8.42
N HIS A 91 -13.54 0.54 -9.63
CA HIS A 91 -14.10 1.25 -10.78
C HIS A 91 -15.54 1.68 -10.56
N ALA A 92 -16.39 0.77 -10.09
CA ALA A 92 -17.79 1.06 -9.80
C ALA A 92 -17.95 2.18 -8.76
N CYS A 93 -16.95 2.36 -7.90
CA CYS A 93 -16.89 3.38 -6.86
C CYS A 93 -16.20 4.68 -7.26
N ASN A 94 -15.87 4.84 -8.55
CA ASN A 94 -15.13 5.99 -9.05
C ASN A 94 -13.79 6.23 -8.32
N VAL A 95 -13.15 5.17 -7.82
CA VAL A 95 -11.87 5.27 -7.15
C VAL A 95 -10.79 5.59 -8.20
N SER A 96 -10.04 6.66 -7.95
CA SER A 96 -8.87 7.07 -8.71
C SER A 96 -7.59 6.56 -8.06
N ILE A 97 -7.46 6.74 -6.75
CA ILE A 97 -6.34 6.22 -5.94
C ILE A 97 -6.86 5.74 -4.59
N ALA A 98 -6.36 4.60 -4.11
CA ALA A 98 -6.68 4.12 -2.77
C ALA A 98 -5.44 3.62 -2.01
N ILE A 99 -5.30 4.06 -0.77
CA ILE A 99 -4.14 3.78 0.10
C ILE A 99 -4.64 3.20 1.43
N ALA A 100 -3.94 2.20 1.96
CA ALA A 100 -4.28 1.59 3.26
C ALA A 100 -3.80 2.48 4.41
N ARG A 101 -4.70 2.92 5.29
CA ARG A 101 -4.33 3.74 6.45
C ARG A 101 -4.02 2.87 7.66
N ALA A 102 -2.86 3.06 8.28
CA ALA A 102 -2.45 2.28 9.44
C ALA A 102 -2.73 3.01 10.76
N SER A 103 -2.68 4.35 10.77
CA SER A 103 -3.02 5.22 11.90
C SER A 103 -3.51 6.57 11.39
N VAL A 104 -3.95 7.45 12.29
CA VAL A 104 -4.35 8.83 11.96
C VAL A 104 -3.25 9.61 11.21
N ASN A 105 -1.98 9.28 11.47
CA ASN A 105 -0.82 9.98 10.92
C ASN A 105 0.01 9.14 9.94
N GLN A 106 -0.42 7.92 9.60
CA GLN A 106 0.33 7.03 8.71
C GLN A 106 -0.59 6.27 7.77
N ALA A 107 -0.29 6.32 6.48
CA ALA A 107 -0.89 5.47 5.46
C ALA A 107 0.20 4.67 4.78
N VAL A 108 0.05 3.35 4.74
CA VAL A 108 1.07 2.45 4.21
C VAL A 108 0.95 2.41 2.70
N THR A 109 1.99 2.89 2.02
CA THR A 109 2.05 2.94 0.55
C THR A 109 2.57 1.63 -0.07
N SER A 110 2.71 0.58 0.75
CA SER A 110 3.16 -0.74 0.32
C SER A 110 2.12 -1.50 -0.49
N PHE A 111 0.84 -1.07 -0.45
CA PHE A 111 -0.23 -1.56 -1.30
C PHE A 111 -1.13 -0.38 -1.70
N VAL A 112 -1.15 -0.02 -3.00
CA VAL A 112 -1.90 1.14 -3.52
C VAL A 112 -2.61 0.76 -4.80
N PHE A 113 -3.91 1.05 -4.91
CA PHE A 113 -4.64 0.98 -6.18
C PHE A 113 -4.57 2.32 -6.91
N ILE A 114 -4.34 2.29 -8.23
CA ILE A 114 -4.20 3.46 -9.08
C ILE A 114 -4.95 3.22 -10.40
N ARG A 115 -6.00 4.00 -10.65
CA ARG A 115 -6.84 3.84 -11.85
C ARG A 115 -6.08 4.12 -13.15
N ASN A 116 -5.26 5.16 -13.20
CA ASN A 116 -4.49 5.57 -14.38
C ASN A 116 -3.35 6.53 -13.98
N SER A 117 -2.48 6.90 -14.93
CA SER A 117 -1.34 7.77 -14.67
C SER A 117 -1.75 9.13 -14.08
N LYS A 118 -2.84 9.74 -14.57
CA LYS A 118 -3.35 11.03 -14.04
C LYS A 118 -3.73 10.95 -12.57
N ALA A 119 -4.27 9.81 -12.12
CA ALA A 119 -4.67 9.61 -10.73
C ALA A 119 -3.48 9.68 -9.75
N ILE A 120 -2.34 9.08 -10.11
CA ILE A 120 -1.12 9.15 -9.29
C ILE A 120 -0.25 10.38 -9.58
N GLU A 121 -0.37 10.98 -10.76
CA GLU A 121 0.33 12.22 -11.11
C GLU A 121 0.05 13.34 -10.10
N HIS A 122 -1.22 13.51 -9.70
CA HIS A 122 -1.59 14.51 -8.71
C HIS A 122 -0.89 14.25 -7.36
N PHE A 123 -0.83 13.00 -6.91
CA PHE A 123 -0.14 12.64 -5.68
C PHE A 123 1.37 12.86 -5.79
N ALA A 124 1.99 12.43 -6.90
CA ALA A 124 3.41 12.61 -7.16
C ALA A 124 3.80 14.10 -7.21
N LYS A 125 3.03 14.93 -7.93
CA LYS A 125 3.24 16.40 -7.96
C LYS A 125 3.06 17.03 -6.59
N TRP A 126 2.06 16.60 -5.81
CA TRP A 126 1.85 17.07 -4.45
C TRP A 126 3.05 16.75 -3.55
N ILE A 127 3.61 15.53 -3.64
CA ILE A 127 4.85 15.15 -2.93
C ILE A 127 5.99 16.11 -3.29
N VAL A 128 6.28 16.30 -4.58
CA VAL A 128 7.36 17.21 -5.02
C VAL A 128 7.14 18.63 -4.50
N ASN A 129 5.91 19.13 -4.56
CA ASN A 129 5.57 20.45 -4.03
C ASN A 129 5.83 20.56 -2.52
N VAL A 130 5.51 19.53 -1.73
CA VAL A 130 5.79 19.52 -0.28
C VAL A 130 7.30 19.65 -0.02
N PHE A 131 8.14 18.93 -0.75
CA PHE A 131 9.60 19.05 -0.61
C PHE A 131 10.12 20.38 -1.14
N ALA A 132 9.56 20.90 -2.23
CA ALA A 132 9.94 22.19 -2.81
C ALA A 132 9.69 23.39 -1.87
N MET A 133 8.82 23.25 -0.86
CA MET A 133 8.64 24.27 0.18
C MET A 133 9.88 24.46 1.08
N GLY A 134 10.79 23.50 1.09
CA GLY A 134 11.92 23.43 2.02
C GLY A 134 11.53 22.84 3.37
N ARG A 135 12.55 22.40 4.13
CA ARG A 135 12.39 21.57 5.34
C ARG A 135 11.45 22.18 6.39
N GLU A 136 11.66 23.43 6.77
CA GLU A 136 10.91 24.04 7.87
C GLU A 136 9.41 24.19 7.53
N LYS A 137 9.12 24.71 6.33
CA LYS A 137 7.74 24.87 5.84
C LYS A 137 7.05 23.52 5.66
N ALA A 138 7.76 22.51 5.15
CA ALA A 138 7.22 21.16 5.03
C ALA A 138 6.87 20.54 6.39
N ILE A 139 7.75 20.67 7.39
CA ILE A 139 7.48 20.21 8.77
C ILE A 139 6.25 20.91 9.35
N GLN A 140 6.14 22.23 9.17
CA GLN A 140 4.98 23.00 9.61
C GLN A 140 3.69 22.56 8.89
N TYR A 141 3.74 22.41 7.57
CA TYR A 141 2.60 22.05 6.73
C TYR A 141 2.07 20.64 7.02
N LEU A 142 2.98 19.68 7.24
CA LEU A 142 2.66 18.29 7.56
C LEU A 142 2.40 18.07 9.06
N ASN A 143 2.77 19.02 9.91
CA ASN A 143 2.75 18.92 11.37
C ASN A 143 3.49 17.67 11.90
N THR A 144 4.66 17.37 11.33
CA THR A 144 5.51 16.25 11.76
C THR A 144 6.96 16.48 11.34
N ARG A 145 7.91 16.00 12.15
CA ARG A 145 9.33 15.96 11.79
C ARG A 145 9.72 14.69 11.03
N MET A 146 8.84 13.70 10.94
CA MET A 146 9.06 12.47 10.17
C MET A 146 8.37 12.61 8.82
N ILE A 147 9.11 13.01 7.79
CA ILE A 147 8.58 13.17 6.43
C ILE A 147 9.04 11.97 5.62
N ASN A 148 8.10 11.05 5.37
CA ASN A 148 8.32 9.84 4.56
C ASN A 148 7.03 9.53 3.77
N ASP A 149 7.07 8.51 2.93
CA ASP A 149 5.94 8.08 2.11
C ASP A 149 4.68 7.82 2.95
N MET A 150 4.83 7.31 4.18
CA MET A 150 3.70 7.00 5.04
C MET A 150 2.99 8.24 5.60
N THR A 151 3.75 9.23 6.08
CA THR A 151 3.18 10.49 6.60
C THR A 151 2.65 11.36 5.47
N LEU A 152 3.32 11.36 4.31
CA LEU A 152 2.84 11.98 3.08
C LEU A 152 1.51 11.36 2.63
N GLY A 153 1.42 10.03 2.58
CA GLY A 153 0.18 9.32 2.24
C GLY A 153 -0.97 9.62 3.20
N ALA A 154 -0.71 9.63 4.52
CA ALA A 154 -1.74 9.98 5.51
C ALA A 154 -2.24 11.41 5.35
N ARG A 155 -1.32 12.37 5.14
CA ARG A 155 -1.68 13.75 4.93
C ARG A 155 -2.46 13.94 3.63
N TYR A 156 -2.06 13.25 2.56
CA TYR A 156 -2.78 13.27 1.29
C TYR A 156 -4.22 12.73 1.45
N LEU A 157 -4.40 11.59 2.11
CA LEU A 157 -5.74 11.08 2.45
C LEU A 157 -6.55 12.11 3.26
N ARG A 158 -5.96 12.75 4.27
CA ARG A 158 -6.66 13.78 5.06
C ARG A 158 -7.04 15.02 4.25
N LEU A 159 -6.30 15.37 3.22
CA LEU A 159 -6.59 16.54 2.39
C LEU A 159 -7.64 16.26 1.31
N PHE A 160 -7.73 15.02 0.83
CA PHE A 160 -8.54 14.68 -0.34
C PHE A 160 -9.63 13.63 -0.07
N ALA A 161 -9.64 13.01 1.11
CA ALA A 161 -10.54 11.93 1.50
C ALA A 161 -10.97 12.03 2.98
N ALA A 162 -11.07 13.25 3.53
CA ALA A 162 -11.45 13.43 4.94
C ALA A 162 -12.90 13.00 5.23
N PHE A 163 -13.78 13.13 4.23
CA PHE A 163 -15.20 12.83 4.31
C PHE A 163 -15.68 12.09 3.05
N PRO A 164 -16.74 11.28 3.13
CA PRO A 164 -17.23 10.48 2.00
C PRO A 164 -17.47 11.30 0.72
N GLU A 165 -18.09 12.49 0.83
CA GLU A 165 -18.38 13.36 -0.30
C GLU A 165 -17.10 13.89 -0.95
N GLN A 166 -16.08 14.17 -0.13
CA GLN A 166 -14.79 14.60 -0.61
C GLN A 166 -14.08 13.47 -1.38
N SER A 167 -14.10 12.25 -0.84
CA SER A 167 -13.53 11.06 -1.48
C SER A 167 -14.19 10.78 -2.83
N ILE A 168 -15.53 10.88 -2.91
CA ILE A 168 -16.27 10.73 -4.17
C ILE A 168 -15.85 11.79 -5.20
N ARG A 169 -15.72 13.05 -4.76
CA ARG A 169 -15.33 14.17 -5.63
C ARG A 169 -13.90 14.06 -6.15
N THR A 170 -12.96 13.68 -5.29
CA THR A 170 -11.52 13.62 -5.64
C THR A 170 -11.12 12.28 -6.25
N GLY A 171 -11.92 11.23 -6.03
CA GLY A 171 -11.55 9.86 -6.33
C GLY A 171 -10.45 9.31 -5.41
N VAL A 172 -10.13 9.97 -4.30
CA VAL A 172 -9.13 9.50 -3.32
C VAL A 172 -9.85 8.75 -2.22
N PHE A 173 -9.45 7.50 -1.96
CA PHE A 173 -10.09 6.65 -0.97
C PHE A 173 -9.09 6.00 -0.01
N GLU A 174 -9.57 5.62 1.15
CA GLU A 174 -8.88 4.72 2.06
C GLU A 174 -9.25 3.27 1.73
N LEU A 175 -8.23 2.40 1.63
CA LEU A 175 -8.48 0.96 1.57
C LEU A 175 -8.95 0.47 2.94
N PRO A 176 -9.85 -0.50 3.02
CA PRO A 176 -10.42 -0.89 4.29
C PRO A 176 -9.40 -1.63 5.17
N THR A 177 -8.91 -0.98 6.23
CA THR A 177 -7.88 -1.55 7.14
C THR A 177 -8.41 -1.96 8.51
N TRP A 178 -9.70 -1.69 8.78
CA TRP A 178 -10.41 -2.10 9.99
C TRP A 178 -11.75 -2.75 9.65
N PHE A 179 -12.52 -3.10 10.67
CA PHE A 179 -13.87 -3.63 10.53
C PHE A 179 -14.86 -2.49 10.23
N TYR A 180 -15.20 -2.29 8.97
CA TYR A 180 -16.21 -1.32 8.56
C TYR A 180 -17.62 -1.88 8.77
N SER A 181 -18.55 -1.01 9.14
CA SER A 181 -19.99 -1.31 9.08
C SER A 181 -20.53 -1.18 7.65
N ASP A 182 -21.73 -1.71 7.42
CA ASP A 182 -22.40 -1.57 6.12
C ASP A 182 -22.54 -0.08 5.75
N ASN A 183 -22.24 0.24 4.49
CA ASN A 183 -22.22 1.58 3.89
C ASN A 183 -21.06 2.53 4.25
N GLU A 184 -20.10 2.13 5.08
CA GLU A 184 -18.97 3.02 5.41
C GLU A 184 -17.90 3.14 4.32
N SER A 185 -17.85 2.21 3.36
CA SER A 185 -16.92 2.27 2.25
C SER A 185 -17.58 1.78 0.97
N CYS A 186 -17.65 2.64 -0.05
CA CYS A 186 -18.18 2.25 -1.36
C CYS A 186 -17.56 0.93 -1.86
N CYS A 187 -16.25 0.75 -1.65
CA CYS A 187 -15.50 -0.44 -2.04
C CYS A 187 -16.00 -1.72 -1.36
N LEU A 188 -16.60 -1.59 -0.18
CA LEU A 188 -17.21 -2.66 0.61
C LEU A 188 -18.73 -2.80 0.38
N CYS A 189 -19.45 -1.72 0.01
CA CYS A 189 -20.88 -1.63 0.33
C CYS A 189 -21.88 -1.69 -0.85
N HIS A 190 -21.45 -1.76 -2.12
CA HIS A 190 -22.42 -1.86 -3.23
C HIS A 190 -22.55 -3.27 -3.81
N GLY A 191 -23.63 -3.97 -3.43
CA GLY A 191 -24.19 -5.12 -4.17
C GLY A 191 -24.51 -6.34 -3.31
N PRO A 192 -25.48 -7.18 -3.73
CA PRO A 192 -26.08 -8.26 -2.93
C PRO A 192 -25.17 -9.47 -2.63
N SER A 193 -23.90 -9.49 -3.06
CA SER A 193 -22.98 -10.63 -2.85
C SER A 193 -21.60 -10.26 -2.28
N ARG A 194 -21.41 -9.06 -1.73
CA ARG A 194 -20.07 -8.63 -1.30
C ARG A 194 -19.72 -9.12 0.11
N THR A 195 -18.83 -10.11 0.15
CA THR A 195 -18.10 -10.48 1.37
C THR A 195 -17.22 -9.30 1.83
N PRO A 196 -17.25 -8.91 3.11
CA PRO A 196 -16.34 -7.92 3.67
C PRO A 196 -14.88 -8.35 3.50
N ILE A 197 -14.00 -7.38 3.30
CA ILE A 197 -12.56 -7.58 3.09
C ILE A 197 -11.74 -6.57 3.90
N ILE A 198 -10.52 -6.94 4.27
CA ILE A 198 -9.55 -6.07 4.97
C ILE A 198 -8.21 -6.10 4.23
N PHE A 199 -7.55 -4.95 4.14
CA PHE A 199 -6.18 -4.78 3.70
C PHE A 199 -5.26 -4.62 4.90
N ASP A 200 -4.14 -5.31 4.90
CA ASP A 200 -3.13 -5.16 5.94
C ASP A 200 -2.27 -3.92 5.68
N ALA A 201 -2.43 -2.91 6.54
CA ALA A 201 -1.59 -1.73 6.56
C ALA A 201 -0.42 -1.90 7.53
N CYS A 202 0.35 -2.98 7.38
CA CYS A 202 1.50 -3.29 8.22
C CYS A 202 1.13 -3.53 9.70
N VAL A 203 -0.05 -4.06 9.99
CA VAL A 203 -0.51 -4.35 11.37
C VAL A 203 -0.67 -5.85 11.58
N LEU A 204 -1.45 -6.51 10.73
CA LEU A 204 -1.75 -7.94 10.85
C LEU A 204 -0.52 -8.78 10.55
N GLY A 205 0.22 -8.46 9.49
CA GLY A 205 1.46 -9.15 9.14
C GLY A 205 2.55 -9.02 10.20
N GLN A 206 2.66 -7.86 10.85
CA GLN A 206 3.57 -7.66 11.99
C GLN A 206 3.10 -8.41 13.25
N TYR A 207 1.79 -8.44 13.50
CA TYR A 207 1.25 -9.14 14.66
C TYR A 207 1.40 -10.65 14.55
N PHE A 208 1.04 -11.25 13.41
CA PHE A 208 1.14 -12.70 13.24
C PHE A 208 2.56 -13.17 12.89
N GLY A 209 3.35 -12.34 12.21
CA GLY A 209 4.69 -12.71 11.71
C GLY A 209 5.85 -12.20 12.56
N GLY A 210 5.63 -11.20 13.40
CA GLY A 210 6.67 -10.41 14.06
C GLY A 210 7.37 -9.42 13.12
N THR A 211 8.41 -8.78 13.63
CA THR A 211 9.23 -7.81 12.87
C THR A 211 10.54 -8.45 12.40
N TYR A 212 11.33 -7.71 11.62
CA TYR A 212 12.69 -8.12 11.28
C TYR A 212 13.56 -8.35 12.52
N ALA A 213 13.41 -7.52 13.55
CA ALA A 213 14.20 -7.62 14.79
C ALA A 213 13.69 -8.70 15.75
N ALA A 214 12.40 -9.05 15.67
CA ALA A 214 11.77 -10.04 16.55
C ALA A 214 10.81 -10.94 15.75
N PRO A 215 11.33 -11.85 14.90
CA PRO A 215 10.49 -12.73 14.10
C PRO A 215 9.71 -13.69 15.00
N ASN A 216 8.43 -13.93 14.68
CA ASN A 216 7.46 -14.74 15.46
C ASN A 216 7.06 -14.18 16.82
N THR A 217 7.52 -12.98 17.18
CA THR A 217 7.02 -12.28 18.36
C THR A 217 5.94 -11.32 17.91
N PRO A 218 4.69 -11.46 18.40
CA PRO A 218 3.64 -10.53 18.02
C PRO A 218 4.03 -9.09 18.29
N HIS A 219 3.87 -8.25 17.27
CA HIS A 219 4.18 -6.82 17.33
C HIS A 219 2.96 -6.00 16.94
N TRP A 220 2.67 -4.96 17.71
CA TRP A 220 1.64 -3.98 17.41
C TRP A 220 2.00 -2.63 18.04
N GLU A 221 1.44 -1.57 17.50
CA GLU A 221 1.56 -0.22 18.05
C GLU A 221 0.18 0.26 18.53
N LYS A 222 0.12 0.94 19.69
CA LYS A 222 -1.14 1.39 20.30
C LYS A 222 -1.94 2.38 19.43
N ASN A 223 -1.25 3.10 18.54
CA ASN A 223 -1.86 4.13 17.71
C ASN A 223 -2.38 3.60 16.37
N ARG A 224 -2.37 2.28 16.14
CA ARG A 224 -2.93 1.67 14.92
C ARG A 224 -4.46 1.72 14.94
N LEU A 225 -5.08 1.80 13.76
CA LEU A 225 -6.53 1.81 13.61
C LEU A 225 -7.19 0.50 14.03
N ILE A 226 -6.48 -0.62 13.87
CA ILE A 226 -6.91 -1.94 14.32
C ILE A 226 -6.02 -2.38 15.48
N ASP A 227 -6.65 -2.84 16.57
CA ASP A 227 -5.96 -3.56 17.64
C ASP A 227 -6.00 -5.07 17.31
N PRO A 228 -4.86 -5.68 16.96
CA PRO A 228 -4.84 -7.07 16.54
C PRO A 228 -4.86 -8.04 17.73
N ARG A 229 -4.76 -7.55 18.97
CA ARG A 229 -4.72 -8.41 20.17
C ARG A 229 -6.02 -9.21 20.29
N GLY A 230 -5.86 -10.52 20.47
CA GLY A 230 -6.99 -11.44 20.59
C GLY A 230 -7.65 -11.80 19.25
N LEU A 231 -7.13 -11.31 18.12
CA LEU A 231 -7.51 -11.82 16.81
C LEU A 231 -6.76 -13.12 16.51
N ALA A 232 -7.44 -14.06 15.87
CA ALA A 232 -6.85 -15.29 15.36
C ALA A 232 -6.87 -15.30 13.83
N LEU A 233 -5.76 -15.72 13.21
CA LEU A 233 -5.67 -15.86 11.77
C LEU A 233 -6.23 -17.22 11.34
N GLU A 234 -7.34 -17.21 10.62
CA GLU A 234 -7.98 -18.41 10.09
C GLU A 234 -7.57 -18.63 8.63
N TRP A 235 -7.13 -19.84 8.29
CA TRP A 235 -6.83 -20.21 6.90
C TRP A 235 -7.95 -21.07 6.33
N ARG A 236 -8.64 -20.58 5.30
CA ARG A 236 -9.76 -21.29 4.64
C ARG A 236 -9.37 -21.72 3.24
N SER A 237 -9.93 -22.83 2.76
CA SER A 237 -9.70 -23.30 1.39
C SER A 237 -10.24 -22.29 0.38
N SER A 238 -9.44 -21.98 -0.65
CA SER A 238 -9.87 -21.19 -1.79
C SER A 238 -10.68 -22.06 -2.78
N PRO A 239 -11.62 -21.47 -3.54
CA PRO A 239 -12.19 -22.11 -4.72
C PRO A 239 -11.12 -22.44 -5.78
N LEU A 240 -10.00 -21.70 -5.79
CA LEU A 240 -8.84 -22.01 -6.61
C LEU A 240 -8.07 -23.18 -5.97
N LYS A 241 -7.84 -24.25 -6.74
CA LYS A 241 -7.23 -25.49 -6.26
C LYS A 241 -5.92 -25.23 -5.50
N ASN A 242 -5.79 -25.86 -4.33
CA ASN A 242 -4.58 -25.91 -3.49
C ASN A 242 -4.10 -24.56 -2.90
N LEU A 243 -4.96 -23.54 -2.86
CA LEU A 243 -4.66 -22.29 -2.16
C LEU A 243 -5.47 -22.16 -0.87
N LYS A 244 -4.86 -21.55 0.15
CA LYS A 244 -5.55 -21.08 1.36
C LYS A 244 -5.63 -19.57 1.41
N LEU A 245 -6.73 -19.05 1.92
CA LEU A 245 -6.99 -17.62 2.07
C LEU A 245 -7.06 -17.27 3.57
N PRO A 246 -6.40 -16.18 4.01
CA PRO A 246 -6.43 -15.73 5.39
C PRO A 246 -7.71 -14.95 5.71
N TYR A 247 -8.26 -15.20 6.89
CA TYR A 247 -9.44 -14.54 7.44
C TYR A 247 -9.21 -14.13 8.89
N ILE A 248 -9.90 -13.08 9.33
CA ILE A 248 -10.07 -12.70 10.74
C ILE A 248 -11.54 -12.45 11.01
N LYS A 249 -12.13 -13.11 12.01
CA LYS A 249 -13.57 -12.96 12.33
C LYS A 249 -14.48 -13.15 11.10
N GLY A 250 -14.13 -14.11 10.23
CA GLY A 250 -14.88 -14.36 8.98
C GLY A 250 -14.68 -13.35 7.85
N ILE A 251 -13.82 -12.34 8.00
CA ILE A 251 -13.52 -11.32 6.99
C ILE A 251 -12.21 -11.66 6.29
N GLN A 252 -12.22 -11.67 4.96
CA GLN A 252 -11.04 -12.04 4.16
C GLN A 252 -9.97 -10.95 4.24
N ILE A 253 -8.72 -11.35 4.41
CA ILE A 253 -7.57 -10.47 4.32
C ILE A 253 -7.02 -10.52 2.88
N ILE A 254 -6.92 -9.37 2.22
CA ILE A 254 -6.50 -9.27 0.81
C ILE A 254 -4.98 -9.35 0.66
N ASN A 255 -4.23 -8.74 1.56
CA ASN A 255 -2.78 -8.75 1.58
C ASN A 255 -2.27 -8.92 3.02
N LEU A 256 -1.08 -9.48 3.18
CA LEU A 256 -0.33 -9.44 4.44
C LEU A 256 1.05 -8.82 4.19
N HIS A 257 1.39 -7.77 4.94
CA HIS A 257 2.66 -7.06 4.85
C HIS A 257 3.65 -7.62 5.89
N ILE A 258 4.58 -8.47 5.45
CA ILE A 258 5.38 -9.33 6.33
C ILE A 258 6.77 -8.74 6.60
N HIS A 259 6.97 -8.21 7.80
CA HIS A 259 8.23 -7.59 8.20
C HIS A 259 9.30 -8.58 8.66
N SER A 260 8.92 -9.78 9.12
CA SER A 260 9.87 -10.81 9.56
C SER A 260 10.59 -11.52 8.43
N LYS A 261 10.22 -11.24 7.17
CA LYS A 261 10.74 -11.87 5.95
C LYS A 261 10.56 -13.40 5.89
N ARG A 262 9.79 -14.00 6.80
CA ARG A 262 9.43 -15.42 6.81
C ARG A 262 8.23 -15.72 5.92
N LEU A 263 8.28 -15.30 4.66
CA LEU A 263 7.15 -15.36 3.71
C LEU A 263 6.58 -16.78 3.55
N GLN A 264 7.41 -17.81 3.64
CA GLN A 264 7.02 -19.21 3.55
C GLN A 264 5.96 -19.63 4.58
N LYS A 265 5.93 -19.00 5.76
CA LYS A 265 4.91 -19.28 6.80
C LYS A 265 3.51 -18.84 6.40
N PHE A 266 3.44 -17.91 5.46
CA PHE A 266 2.21 -17.30 4.98
C PHE A 266 1.92 -17.71 3.54
N SER A 267 2.73 -18.60 2.94
CA SER A 267 2.46 -19.11 1.61
C SER A 267 1.15 -19.90 1.59
N SER A 268 0.28 -19.55 0.64
CA SER A 268 -1.01 -20.20 0.44
C SER A 268 -0.92 -21.47 -0.41
N ALA A 269 0.13 -21.61 -1.22
CA ALA A 269 0.38 -22.79 -2.05
C ALA A 269 1.08 -23.89 -1.24
N GLY A 270 0.48 -25.07 -1.22
CA GLY A 270 0.86 -26.17 -0.33
C GLY A 270 2.30 -26.68 -0.51
N ASN A 271 2.98 -26.83 0.62
CA ASN A 271 3.46 -28.14 1.07
C ASN A 271 3.17 -28.28 2.56
N ASN A 272 2.88 -29.51 2.98
CA ASN A 272 2.37 -29.92 4.29
C ASN A 272 3.08 -29.32 5.52
N GLN A 273 2.31 -29.31 6.63
CA GLN A 273 2.70 -29.20 8.04
C GLN A 273 2.92 -27.80 8.65
N SER A 274 1.83 -27.20 9.13
CA SER A 274 1.87 -26.61 10.46
C SER A 274 0.68 -27.12 11.25
N LYS A 275 0.96 -27.99 12.23
CA LYS A 275 0.10 -28.18 13.41
C LYS A 275 -0.20 -26.78 13.97
N GLY A 276 -1.44 -26.59 14.44
CA GLY A 276 -2.07 -25.30 14.71
C GLY A 276 -1.18 -24.22 15.33
N PHE A 277 -1.44 -22.98 14.91
CA PHE A 277 -1.06 -21.77 15.63
C PHE A 277 -1.92 -21.63 16.89
#